data_AF-Q26EG4-F1
#
_entry.id   AF-Q26EG4-F1
#
_cell.length_a   1.000
_cell.length_b   1.000
_cell.length_c   1.000
_cell.angle_alpha   90.00
_cell.angle_beta   90.00
_cell.angle_gamma   90.00
#
_symmetry.space_group_name_H-M   'P 1'
#
loop_
_entity.id
_entity.type
_entity.pdbx_description
1 polymer ?
#
loop_
_entity_poly.entity_id
_entity_poly.type
_entity_poly.pdbx_seq_one_letter_code
_entity_poly.pdbx_strand_id
1 'polypeptide(L)'
;MSYDLMVFNPKTAPKSEYDFLEWYGQQTEWGENHSYDDPKITSIELKNWFMEMITDFPAMNGPHAPIDIDDRIDDEEITDYSIGKDMIYSGFKWSMAEKVYPRMLELAKKHKVGFYNASGDGKIYMPDKYDNYREVKAHNKKKFSFGGISNYKELIEPSWNEIHKVITKLDGENISFLILENEKGDYLQCLGNSHKMTIEYRYEEENDYKHTVLGKMPTVKKETIIKTSTGEITIYENEIFDMDELTGIIRSFYEKNEVNNDFHFRNR
;
A
#
# COMPACT_ATOMS: atom_id res chain seq x y z
N MET A 1 -6.33 -30.28 0.18
CA MET A 1 -6.05 -28.85 -0.14
C MET A 1 -5.45 -28.24 1.11
N SER A 2 -4.33 -27.53 0.98
CA SER A 2 -3.73 -26.78 2.08
C SER A 2 -4.41 -25.42 2.21
N TYR A 3 -4.35 -24.84 3.41
CA TYR A 3 -4.64 -23.44 3.66
C TYR A 3 -3.30 -22.74 3.88
N ASP A 4 -2.88 -22.04 2.85
CA ASP A 4 -1.54 -21.47 2.74
C ASP A 4 -1.51 -20.02 3.23
N LEU A 5 -0.53 -19.74 4.09
CA LEU A 5 -0.29 -18.43 4.65
C LEU A 5 1.22 -18.14 4.65
N MET A 6 1.57 -16.85 4.64
CA MET A 6 2.97 -16.42 4.64
C MET A 6 3.18 -15.29 5.64
N VAL A 7 4.28 -15.34 6.39
CA VAL A 7 4.86 -14.15 7.04
C VAL A 7 6.13 -13.73 6.31
N PHE A 8 6.44 -12.44 6.34
CA PHE A 8 7.58 -11.90 5.61
C PHE A 8 8.27 -10.75 6.33
N ASN A 9 9.50 -10.45 5.92
CA ASN A 9 10.28 -9.34 6.42
C ASN A 9 9.76 -8.02 5.81
N PRO A 10 9.12 -7.14 6.60
CA PRO A 10 8.53 -5.91 6.07
C PRO A 10 9.58 -4.86 5.66
N LYS A 11 10.86 -5.08 5.99
CA LYS A 11 11.96 -4.18 5.59
C LYS A 11 12.42 -4.45 4.15
N THR A 12 12.15 -5.63 3.60
CA THR A 12 12.58 -6.06 2.27
C THR A 12 11.41 -6.27 1.31
N ALA A 13 10.22 -6.59 1.83
CA ALA A 13 9.02 -6.75 1.02
C ALA A 13 8.53 -5.42 0.41
N PRO A 14 8.06 -5.42 -0.85
CA PRO A 14 7.45 -4.24 -1.46
C PRO A 14 6.16 -3.81 -0.75
N LYS A 15 5.88 -2.50 -0.78
CA LYS A 15 4.75 -1.90 -0.05
C LYS A 15 3.47 -1.75 -0.87
N SER A 16 3.54 -1.90 -2.18
CA SER A 16 2.37 -1.97 -3.06
C SER A 16 1.95 -3.43 -3.23
N GLU A 17 0.65 -3.70 -3.39
CA GLU A 17 0.19 -5.08 -3.63
C GLU A 17 0.73 -5.63 -4.96
N TYR A 18 0.76 -4.84 -6.03
CA TYR A 18 1.30 -5.28 -7.32
C TYR A 18 2.75 -5.75 -7.21
N ASP A 19 3.64 -4.90 -6.68
CA ASP A 19 5.05 -5.23 -6.53
C ASP A 19 5.23 -6.38 -5.53
N PHE A 20 4.39 -6.42 -4.49
CA PHE A 20 4.40 -7.51 -3.50
C PHE A 20 4.04 -8.86 -4.13
N LEU A 21 3.04 -8.92 -5.00
CA LEU A 21 2.64 -10.16 -5.66
C LEU A 21 3.69 -10.65 -6.65
N GLU A 22 4.38 -9.75 -7.36
CA GLU A 22 5.53 -10.10 -8.19
C GLU A 22 6.67 -10.66 -7.32
N TRP A 23 7.00 -9.96 -6.23
CA TRP A 23 8.01 -10.41 -5.26
C TRP A 23 7.65 -11.75 -4.62
N TYR A 24 6.40 -11.94 -4.21
CA TYR A 24 5.87 -13.19 -3.66
C TYR A 24 6.05 -14.35 -4.66
N GLY A 25 5.70 -14.12 -5.93
CA GLY A 25 5.93 -15.09 -7.00
C GLY A 25 7.37 -15.57 -7.03
N GLN A 26 8.33 -14.64 -7.04
CA GLN A 26 9.77 -14.94 -7.01
C GLN A 26 10.19 -15.70 -5.74
N GLN A 27 9.68 -15.32 -4.56
CA GLN A 27 10.00 -16.03 -3.31
C GLN A 27 9.56 -17.49 -3.37
N THR A 28 8.38 -17.76 -3.93
CA THR A 28 7.80 -19.10 -4.04
C THR A 28 8.35 -19.95 -5.20
N GLU A 29 9.33 -19.46 -5.95
CA GLU A 29 10.12 -20.28 -6.88
C GLU A 29 11.17 -21.13 -6.14
N TRP A 30 11.42 -20.85 -4.86
CA TRP A 30 12.36 -21.57 -4.01
C TRP A 30 13.79 -21.63 -4.60
N GLY A 31 14.25 -20.53 -5.19
CA GLY A 31 15.54 -20.43 -5.88
C GLY A 31 16.76 -20.19 -4.99
N GLU A 32 16.62 -20.16 -3.67
CA GLU A 32 17.73 -19.89 -2.75
C GLU A 32 18.63 -21.12 -2.56
N ASN A 33 19.94 -20.91 -2.41
CA ASN A 33 20.90 -21.99 -2.25
C ASN A 33 21.05 -22.44 -0.78
N HIS A 34 19.96 -22.92 -0.18
CA HIS A 34 19.93 -23.54 1.16
C HIS A 34 18.70 -24.46 1.33
N SER A 35 18.68 -25.25 2.41
CA SER A 35 17.44 -25.92 2.85
C SER A 35 16.43 -24.89 3.38
N TYR A 36 15.15 -25.17 3.16
CA TYR A 36 14.03 -24.35 3.60
C TYR A 36 13.47 -24.76 4.97
N ASP A 37 14.14 -25.65 5.70
CA ASP A 37 13.61 -26.21 6.95
C ASP A 37 14.25 -25.60 8.21
N ASP A 38 15.32 -24.79 8.08
CA ASP A 38 16.08 -24.25 9.22
C ASP A 38 15.86 -22.74 9.39
N PRO A 39 15.27 -22.26 10.50
CA PRO A 39 15.04 -20.83 10.74
C PRO A 39 16.32 -20.02 11.00
N LYS A 40 17.51 -20.63 10.99
CA LYS A 40 18.79 -19.88 11.11
C LYS A 40 19.08 -19.00 9.90
N ILE A 41 18.47 -19.27 8.76
CA ILE A 41 18.71 -18.53 7.51
C ILE A 41 17.95 -17.20 7.45
N THR A 42 16.91 -17.02 8.28
CA THR A 42 15.98 -15.88 8.20
C THR A 42 16.27 -14.80 9.24
N SER A 43 15.55 -13.68 9.17
CA SER A 43 15.64 -12.57 10.14
C SER A 43 15.30 -13.00 11.58
N ILE A 44 15.77 -12.23 12.57
CA ILE A 44 15.49 -12.54 13.99
C ILE A 44 13.99 -12.43 14.29
N GLU A 45 13.30 -11.48 13.67
CA GLU A 45 11.86 -11.29 13.81
C GLU A 45 11.06 -12.49 13.26
N LEU A 46 11.39 -12.96 12.04
CA LEU A 46 10.77 -14.15 11.44
C LEU A 46 11.10 -15.44 12.22
N LYS A 47 12.34 -15.55 12.71
CA LYS A 47 12.73 -16.68 13.57
C LYS A 47 11.94 -16.71 14.87
N ASN A 48 11.77 -15.56 15.54
CA ASN A 48 11.00 -15.49 16.78
C ASN A 48 9.52 -15.84 16.54
N TRP A 49 8.96 -15.38 15.42
CA TRP A 49 7.64 -15.78 14.97
C TRP A 49 7.52 -17.29 14.80
N PHE A 50 8.46 -17.90 14.07
CA PHE A 50 8.47 -19.35 13.81
C PHE A 50 8.54 -20.15 15.10
N MET A 51 9.47 -19.81 16.00
CA MET A 51 9.68 -20.52 17.26
C MET A 51 8.45 -20.51 18.17
N GLU A 52 7.61 -19.47 18.08
CA GLU A 52 6.34 -19.42 18.80
C GLU A 52 5.20 -20.09 18.04
N MET A 53 5.18 -20.02 16.71
CA MET A 53 4.14 -20.69 15.91
C MET A 53 4.19 -22.22 16.07
N ILE A 54 5.40 -22.80 16.11
CA ILE A 54 5.57 -24.24 16.23
C ILE A 54 5.15 -24.82 17.59
N THR A 55 4.83 -23.99 18.59
CA THR A 55 4.27 -24.48 19.86
C THR A 55 2.82 -24.94 19.71
N ASP A 56 2.09 -24.33 18.77
CA ASP A 56 0.69 -24.63 18.49
C ASP A 56 0.54 -25.48 17.22
N PHE A 57 1.44 -25.28 16.25
CA PHE A 57 1.43 -25.92 14.94
C PHE A 57 2.81 -26.50 14.62
N PRO A 58 3.15 -27.70 15.12
CA PRO A 58 4.51 -28.21 15.03
C PRO A 58 4.99 -28.39 13.59
N ALA A 59 6.29 -28.13 13.36
CA ALA A 59 6.89 -28.25 12.05
C ALA A 59 6.99 -29.72 11.61
N MET A 60 6.58 -29.99 10.37
CA MET A 60 6.67 -31.31 9.75
C MET A 60 8.12 -31.72 9.47
N ASN A 61 8.98 -30.75 9.14
CA ASN A 61 10.35 -30.99 8.70
C ASN A 61 11.35 -30.16 9.50
N GLY A 62 12.64 -30.50 9.36
CA GLY A 62 13.75 -29.69 9.84
C GLY A 62 14.18 -29.97 11.29
N PRO A 63 15.16 -29.19 11.79
CA PRO A 63 15.77 -29.41 13.11
C PRO A 63 14.84 -29.13 14.30
N HIS A 64 13.65 -28.57 14.04
CA HIS A 64 12.65 -28.25 15.06
C HIS A 64 11.41 -29.15 14.99
N ALA A 65 11.38 -30.15 14.09
CA ALA A 65 10.33 -31.14 14.05
C ALA A 65 10.31 -31.97 15.35
N PRO A 66 9.12 -32.38 15.84
CA PRO A 66 9.00 -33.30 16.97
C PRO A 66 9.75 -34.61 16.71
N ILE A 67 10.31 -35.21 17.77
CA ILE A 67 11.02 -36.50 17.68
C ILE A 67 10.07 -37.63 17.25
N ASP A 68 8.79 -37.52 17.59
CA ASP A 68 7.71 -38.45 17.29
C ASP A 68 6.91 -38.06 16.03
N ILE A 69 7.51 -37.29 15.10
CA ILE A 69 6.81 -36.78 13.92
C ILE A 69 6.18 -37.90 13.05
N ASP A 70 6.83 -39.05 12.93
CA ASP A 70 6.33 -40.18 12.14
C ASP A 70 4.98 -40.70 12.67
N ASP A 71 4.76 -40.64 13.99
CA ASP A 71 3.51 -41.05 14.63
C ASP A 71 2.41 -39.97 14.54
N ARG A 72 2.80 -38.74 14.19
CA ARG A 72 1.97 -37.52 14.26
C ARG A 72 1.70 -36.88 12.92
N ILE A 73 2.24 -37.41 11.83
CA ILE A 73 2.14 -36.83 10.48
C ILE A 73 0.68 -36.56 10.04
N ASP A 74 -0.25 -37.35 10.56
CA ASP A 74 -1.68 -37.23 10.30
C ASP A 74 -2.43 -36.29 11.27
N ASP A 75 -1.79 -35.79 12.34
CA ASP A 75 -2.37 -34.80 13.26
C ASP A 75 -2.74 -33.53 12.49
N GLU A 76 -3.81 -32.85 12.87
CA GLU A 76 -4.28 -31.67 12.13
C GLU A 76 -3.33 -30.47 12.23
N GLU A 77 -2.59 -30.41 13.34
CA GLU A 77 -1.69 -29.33 13.71
C GLU A 77 -0.31 -29.40 13.04
N ILE A 78 0.10 -30.57 12.52
CA ILE A 78 1.37 -30.68 11.79
C ILE A 78 1.31 -29.81 10.54
N THR A 79 2.31 -28.93 10.41
CA THR A 79 2.35 -27.89 9.39
C THR A 79 3.64 -27.98 8.62
N ASP A 80 3.53 -27.85 7.29
CA ASP A 80 4.69 -27.74 6.42
C ASP A 80 5.18 -26.29 6.40
N TYR A 81 6.44 -26.07 6.76
CA TYR A 81 7.05 -24.75 6.78
C TYR A 81 8.17 -24.69 5.75
N SER A 82 8.14 -23.68 4.88
CA SER A 82 9.25 -23.35 3.99
C SER A 82 9.80 -21.98 4.37
N ILE A 83 11.03 -21.95 4.84
CA ILE A 83 11.70 -20.80 5.45
C ILE A 83 12.75 -20.26 4.47
N GLY A 84 12.42 -19.13 3.85
CA GLY A 84 13.36 -18.33 3.05
C GLY A 84 14.01 -17.20 3.87
N LYS A 85 14.98 -16.50 3.29
CA LYS A 85 15.68 -15.40 4.00
C LYS A 85 14.74 -14.31 4.47
N ASP A 86 13.75 -13.97 3.65
CA ASP A 86 12.84 -12.86 3.85
C ASP A 86 11.38 -13.28 4.08
N MET A 87 11.09 -14.58 4.15
CA MET A 87 9.73 -15.09 4.33
C MET A 87 9.68 -16.46 4.99
N ILE A 88 8.53 -16.78 5.59
CA ILE A 88 8.17 -18.13 6.01
C ILE A 88 6.79 -18.42 5.44
N TYR A 89 6.73 -19.41 4.57
CA TYR A 89 5.49 -19.98 4.03
C TYR A 89 5.05 -21.14 4.89
N SER A 90 3.75 -21.24 5.16
CA SER A 90 3.16 -22.25 6.03
C SER A 90 1.96 -22.87 5.35
N GLY A 91 2.06 -24.17 5.04
CA GLY A 91 0.99 -24.97 4.47
C GLY A 91 0.23 -25.73 5.56
N PHE A 92 -0.89 -25.16 6.01
CA PHE A 92 -1.74 -25.80 7.03
C PHE A 92 -2.77 -26.74 6.37
N LYS A 93 -3.32 -27.68 7.14
CA LYS A 93 -4.53 -28.38 6.70
C LYS A 93 -5.72 -27.41 6.63
N TRP A 94 -6.55 -27.54 5.60
CA TRP A 94 -7.70 -26.63 5.41
C TRP A 94 -8.67 -26.61 6.61
N SER A 95 -8.82 -27.74 7.32
CA SER A 95 -9.66 -27.82 8.53
C SER A 95 -9.21 -26.89 9.66
N MET A 96 -7.94 -26.44 9.63
CA MET A 96 -7.37 -25.56 10.63
C MET A 96 -7.50 -24.07 10.30
N ALA A 97 -8.06 -23.70 9.16
CA ALA A 97 -8.12 -22.30 8.68
C ALA A 97 -8.67 -21.31 9.73
N GLU A 98 -9.79 -21.66 10.39
CA GLU A 98 -10.43 -20.81 11.40
C GLU A 98 -9.57 -20.62 12.67
N LYS A 99 -8.76 -21.63 13.03
CA LYS A 99 -7.87 -21.58 14.20
C LYS A 99 -6.56 -20.86 13.87
N VAL A 100 -6.01 -21.12 12.69
CA VAL A 100 -4.65 -20.67 12.34
C VAL A 100 -4.60 -19.20 11.92
N TYR A 101 -5.61 -18.71 11.21
CA TYR A 101 -5.63 -17.31 10.75
C TYR A 101 -5.47 -16.29 11.91
N PRO A 102 -6.28 -16.34 13.00
CA PRO A 102 -6.11 -15.39 14.10
C PRO A 102 -4.76 -15.55 14.80
N ARG A 103 -4.22 -16.77 14.89
CA ARG A 103 -2.92 -17.03 15.53
C ARG A 103 -1.76 -16.45 14.71
N MET A 104 -1.78 -16.66 13.39
CA MET A 104 -0.82 -16.07 12.47
C MET A 104 -0.82 -14.55 12.58
N LEU A 105 -2.00 -13.94 12.58
CA LEU A 105 -2.15 -12.49 12.68
C LEU A 105 -1.67 -11.94 14.03
N GLU A 106 -1.98 -12.63 15.14
CA GLU A 106 -1.51 -12.29 16.48
C GLU A 106 0.03 -12.29 16.55
N LEU A 107 0.65 -13.39 16.10
CA LEU A 107 2.10 -13.53 16.13
C LEU A 107 2.80 -12.59 15.16
N ALA A 108 2.22 -12.35 13.98
CA ALA A 108 2.79 -11.41 13.02
C ALA A 108 2.86 -10.00 13.59
N LYS A 109 1.80 -9.55 14.27
CA LYS A 109 1.77 -8.30 15.04
C LYS A 109 2.81 -8.29 16.16
N LYS A 110 2.84 -9.34 16.97
CA LYS A 110 3.75 -9.46 18.13
C LYS A 110 5.22 -9.35 17.71
N HIS A 111 5.59 -10.02 16.62
CA HIS A 111 6.97 -10.10 16.13
C HIS A 111 7.30 -9.06 15.05
N LYS A 112 6.36 -8.18 14.71
CA LYS A 112 6.53 -7.09 13.73
C LYS A 112 6.97 -7.60 12.35
N VAL A 113 6.42 -8.73 11.92
CA VAL A 113 6.60 -9.28 10.57
C VAL A 113 5.34 -9.00 9.74
N GLY A 114 5.46 -8.93 8.42
CA GLY A 114 4.29 -8.84 7.56
C GLY A 114 3.54 -10.17 7.45
N PHE A 115 2.31 -10.13 6.97
CA PHE A 115 1.42 -11.30 6.84
C PHE A 115 0.67 -11.26 5.51
N TYR A 116 0.58 -12.40 4.82
CA TYR A 116 -0.13 -12.57 3.57
C TYR A 116 -1.02 -13.82 3.60
N ASN A 117 -2.29 -13.65 3.25
CA ASN A 117 -3.31 -14.70 3.20
C ASN A 117 -3.43 -15.30 1.79
N ALA A 118 -2.48 -16.15 1.40
CA ALA A 118 -2.35 -16.68 0.04
C ALA A 118 -3.54 -17.57 -0.40
N SER A 119 -4.12 -18.34 0.52
CA SER A 119 -5.29 -19.20 0.23
C SER A 119 -6.65 -18.53 0.45
N GLY A 120 -6.69 -17.35 1.07
CA GLY A 120 -7.93 -16.69 1.48
C GLY A 120 -8.28 -15.46 0.64
N ASP A 121 -8.40 -14.31 1.30
CA ASP A 121 -8.82 -13.05 0.68
C ASP A 121 -7.69 -12.27 0.00
N GLY A 122 -6.47 -12.83 -0.04
CA GLY A 122 -5.30 -12.19 -0.65
C GLY A 122 -4.81 -10.96 0.11
N LYS A 123 -5.31 -10.71 1.32
CA LYS A 123 -4.88 -9.53 2.08
C LYS A 123 -3.43 -9.63 2.50
N ILE A 124 -2.76 -8.49 2.38
CA ILE A 124 -1.39 -8.27 2.81
C ILE A 124 -1.45 -7.29 3.99
N TYR A 125 -0.72 -7.58 5.05
CA TYR A 125 -0.60 -6.72 6.21
C TYR A 125 0.86 -6.45 6.54
N MET A 126 1.17 -5.24 6.98
CA MET A 126 2.51 -4.84 7.41
C MET A 126 2.46 -3.92 8.63
N PRO A 127 3.48 -3.95 9.51
CA PRO A 127 3.65 -2.92 10.52
C PRO A 127 3.97 -1.55 9.88
N ASP A 128 3.39 -0.47 10.42
CA ASP A 128 3.77 0.91 10.11
C ASP A 128 4.79 1.46 11.14
N LYS A 129 5.27 2.70 10.95
CA LYS A 129 6.23 3.33 11.89
C LYS A 129 5.70 3.57 13.31
N TYR A 130 4.39 3.51 13.49
CA TYR A 130 3.73 3.68 14.78
C TYR A 130 3.36 2.33 15.40
N ASP A 131 3.92 1.23 14.87
CA ASP A 131 3.62 -0.15 15.25
C ASP A 131 2.13 -0.54 15.06
N ASN A 132 1.38 0.20 14.21
CA ASN A 132 0.06 -0.27 13.78
C ASN A 132 0.21 -1.35 12.71
N TYR A 133 -0.70 -2.31 12.71
CA TYR A 133 -0.72 -3.37 11.71
C TYR A 133 -1.75 -3.05 10.63
N ARG A 134 -1.28 -2.47 9.52
CA ARG A 134 -2.15 -1.96 8.46
C ARG A 134 -2.28 -2.96 7.32
N GLU A 135 -3.48 -3.05 6.76
CA GLU A 135 -3.70 -3.72 5.48
C GLU A 135 -3.02 -2.89 4.39
N VAL A 136 -2.15 -3.51 3.61
CA VAL A 136 -1.66 -2.95 2.35
C VAL A 136 -2.86 -2.96 1.41
N LYS A 137 -3.51 -1.80 1.29
CA LYS A 137 -4.64 -1.66 0.40
C LYS A 137 -4.16 -1.77 -1.03
N ALA A 138 -4.87 -2.58 -1.80
CA ALA A 138 -4.90 -2.58 -3.24
C ALA A 138 -5.18 -1.17 -3.76
N HIS A 139 -4.15 -0.35 -3.92
CA HIS A 139 -4.28 0.83 -4.76
C HIS A 139 -4.06 0.46 -6.23
N ASN A 140 -4.12 -0.80 -6.64
CA ASN A 140 -3.83 -1.32 -8.00
C ASN A 140 -4.66 -0.74 -9.16
N LYS A 141 -5.52 0.24 -8.91
CA LYS A 141 -6.28 0.94 -9.93
C LYS A 141 -6.18 2.43 -9.75
N LYS A 142 -5.95 3.15 -10.84
CA LYS A 142 -6.11 4.60 -10.89
C LYS A 142 -7.54 4.96 -10.54
N LYS A 143 -7.70 5.95 -9.66
CA LYS A 143 -9.02 6.48 -9.32
C LYS A 143 -9.04 7.97 -9.61
N PHE A 144 -10.15 8.43 -10.14
CA PHE A 144 -10.38 9.84 -10.36
C PHE A 144 -11.69 10.27 -9.72
N SER A 145 -11.57 11.01 -8.63
CA SER A 145 -12.69 11.50 -7.84
C SER A 145 -12.88 12.98 -8.07
N PHE A 146 -14.13 13.45 -8.19
CA PHE A 146 -14.41 14.84 -8.49
C PHE A 146 -15.81 15.25 -8.02
N GLY A 147 -16.01 16.56 -7.86
CA GLY A 147 -17.31 17.14 -7.54
C GLY A 147 -17.20 18.45 -6.77
N GLY A 148 -18.26 18.76 -6.06
CA GLY A 148 -18.41 19.85 -5.10
C GLY A 148 -19.21 19.38 -3.89
N ILE A 149 -19.88 20.32 -3.21
CA ILE A 149 -20.47 20.06 -1.88
C ILE A 149 -21.49 18.91 -1.82
N SER A 150 -22.16 18.59 -2.93
CA SER A 150 -23.28 17.64 -2.94
C SER A 150 -23.27 16.63 -4.10
N ASN A 151 -22.18 16.56 -4.87
CA ASN A 151 -22.15 15.81 -6.14
C ASN A 151 -20.82 15.09 -6.39
N TYR A 152 -20.32 14.39 -5.36
CA TYR A 152 -19.18 13.48 -5.47
C TYR A 152 -19.42 12.40 -6.55
N LYS A 153 -18.40 12.20 -7.38
CA LYS A 153 -18.32 11.10 -8.35
C LYS A 153 -16.91 10.52 -8.34
N GLU A 154 -16.80 9.26 -8.69
CA GLU A 154 -15.54 8.54 -8.80
C GLU A 154 -15.54 7.66 -10.05
N LEU A 155 -14.41 7.64 -10.74
CA LEU A 155 -14.12 6.75 -11.85
C LEU A 155 -12.97 5.82 -11.43
N ILE A 156 -13.11 4.54 -11.78
CA ILE A 156 -12.08 3.51 -11.59
C ILE A 156 -11.46 3.22 -12.96
N GLU A 157 -10.13 3.20 -13.04
CA GLU A 157 -9.38 3.08 -14.31
C GLU A 157 -9.84 4.10 -15.37
N PRO A 158 -9.89 5.41 -15.03
CA PRO A 158 -10.35 6.43 -15.97
C PRO A 158 -9.41 6.55 -17.17
N SER A 159 -9.98 6.71 -18.36
CA SER A 159 -9.22 7.16 -19.52
C SER A 159 -8.85 8.64 -19.40
N TRP A 160 -7.73 9.03 -20.02
CA TRP A 160 -7.35 10.45 -20.10
C TRP A 160 -8.48 11.35 -20.63
N ASN A 161 -9.24 10.87 -21.62
CA ASN A 161 -10.37 11.62 -22.18
C ASN A 161 -11.49 11.87 -21.16
N GLU A 162 -11.74 10.92 -20.23
CA GLU A 162 -12.72 11.11 -19.16
C GLU A 162 -12.23 12.13 -18.15
N ILE A 163 -10.96 12.03 -17.73
CA ILE A 163 -10.32 13.00 -16.83
C ILE A 163 -10.37 14.41 -17.44
N HIS A 164 -9.91 14.56 -18.68
CA HIS A 164 -9.84 15.84 -19.38
C HIS A 164 -11.22 16.50 -19.52
N LYS A 165 -12.27 15.72 -19.85
CA LYS A 165 -13.65 16.22 -19.91
C LYS A 165 -14.17 16.80 -18.58
N VAL A 166 -13.66 16.30 -17.46
CA VAL A 166 -14.03 16.79 -16.13
C VAL A 166 -13.19 18.01 -15.76
N ILE A 167 -11.88 18.01 -16.04
CA ILE A 167 -11.00 19.18 -15.83
C ILE A 167 -11.60 20.42 -16.47
N THR A 168 -12.04 20.34 -17.73
CA THR A 168 -12.64 21.48 -18.46
C THR A 168 -13.97 21.99 -17.89
N LYS A 169 -14.54 21.30 -16.89
CA LYS A 169 -15.79 21.67 -16.22
C LYS A 169 -15.57 22.15 -14.79
N LEU A 170 -14.33 22.26 -14.34
CA LEU A 170 -13.99 22.81 -13.03
C LEU A 170 -14.41 24.29 -13.00
N ASP A 171 -15.43 24.59 -12.22
CA ASP A 171 -16.08 25.90 -12.12
C ASP A 171 -16.04 26.48 -10.70
N GLY A 172 -15.71 25.66 -9.70
CA GLY A 172 -15.71 26.04 -8.29
C GLY A 172 -17.09 25.97 -7.64
N GLU A 173 -18.14 25.62 -8.38
CA GLU A 173 -19.51 25.50 -7.87
C GLU A 173 -19.97 24.05 -7.95
N ASN A 174 -20.16 23.53 -9.17
CA ASN A 174 -20.55 22.15 -9.42
C ASN A 174 -19.35 21.22 -9.31
N ILE A 175 -18.20 21.62 -9.84
CA ILE A 175 -16.94 20.88 -9.71
C ILE A 175 -15.93 21.84 -9.14
N SER A 176 -15.66 21.70 -7.85
CA SER A 176 -14.69 22.50 -7.11
C SER A 176 -13.44 21.74 -6.74
N PHE A 177 -13.47 20.40 -6.76
CA PHE A 177 -12.29 19.58 -6.53
C PHE A 177 -12.17 18.43 -7.53
N LEU A 178 -10.92 18.00 -7.72
CA LEU A 178 -10.53 16.79 -8.46
C LEU A 178 -9.44 16.07 -7.65
N ILE A 179 -9.44 14.75 -7.65
CA ILE A 179 -8.41 13.92 -7.03
C ILE A 179 -8.06 12.82 -8.03
N LEU A 180 -6.80 12.77 -8.46
CA LEU A 180 -6.26 11.67 -9.24
C LEU A 180 -5.33 10.85 -8.34
N GLU A 181 -5.73 9.64 -7.99
CA GLU A 181 -4.96 8.65 -7.25
C GLU A 181 -4.32 7.66 -8.24
N ASN A 182 -3.02 7.39 -8.08
CA ASN A 182 -2.30 6.41 -8.87
C ASN A 182 -2.35 5.00 -8.25
N GLU A 183 -1.71 4.05 -8.93
CA GLU A 183 -1.71 2.64 -8.53
C GLU A 183 -1.01 2.37 -7.18
N LYS A 184 -0.20 3.33 -6.72
CA LYS A 184 0.54 3.29 -5.46
C LYS A 184 -0.23 3.95 -4.31
N GLY A 185 -1.34 4.62 -4.60
CA GLY A 185 -2.10 5.41 -3.62
C GLY A 185 -1.54 6.80 -3.39
N ASP A 186 -0.54 7.24 -4.16
CA ASP A 186 -0.17 8.66 -4.24
C ASP A 186 -1.29 9.39 -4.97
N TYR A 187 -1.54 10.65 -4.62
CA TYR A 187 -2.56 11.43 -5.30
C TYR A 187 -2.19 12.89 -5.52
N LEU A 188 -2.70 13.43 -6.63
CA LEU A 188 -2.86 14.86 -6.83
C LEU A 188 -4.28 15.26 -6.48
N GLN A 189 -4.43 16.24 -5.61
CA GLN A 189 -5.71 16.87 -5.28
C GLN A 189 -5.69 18.32 -5.76
N CYS A 190 -6.66 18.67 -6.59
CA CYS A 190 -6.92 20.03 -7.02
C CYS A 190 -8.14 20.57 -6.30
N LEU A 191 -8.06 21.81 -5.81
CA LEU A 191 -9.20 22.59 -5.33
C LEU A 191 -9.19 23.94 -6.07
N GLY A 192 -10.32 24.35 -6.64
CA GLY A 192 -10.37 25.62 -7.36
C GLY A 192 -11.64 25.94 -8.11
N ASN A 193 -11.54 26.97 -8.94
CA ASN A 193 -12.54 27.40 -9.90
C ASN A 193 -11.90 27.57 -11.29
N SER A 194 -12.68 27.98 -12.28
CA SER A 194 -12.23 28.11 -13.68
C SER A 194 -11.05 29.07 -13.93
N HIS A 195 -10.62 29.84 -12.93
CA HIS A 195 -9.54 30.83 -13.04
C HIS A 195 -8.40 30.63 -12.05
N LYS A 196 -8.67 30.00 -10.89
CA LYS A 196 -7.70 29.85 -9.82
C LYS A 196 -7.84 28.48 -9.19
N MET A 197 -6.77 27.71 -9.24
CA MET A 197 -6.68 26.41 -8.57
C MET A 197 -5.40 26.29 -7.76
N THR A 198 -5.47 25.52 -6.69
CA THR A 198 -4.30 25.01 -5.97
C THR A 198 -4.21 23.50 -6.18
N ILE A 199 -2.99 22.98 -6.16
CA ILE A 199 -2.71 21.56 -6.33
C ILE A 199 -1.89 21.09 -5.12
N GLU A 200 -2.38 20.03 -4.50
CA GLU A 200 -1.70 19.32 -3.44
C GLU A 200 -1.25 17.96 -3.96
N TYR A 201 -0.03 17.57 -3.59
CA TYR A 201 0.53 16.26 -3.88
C TYR A 201 0.78 15.53 -2.57
N ARG A 202 0.15 14.35 -2.44
CA ARG A 202 0.44 13.39 -1.39
C ARG A 202 1.13 12.17 -2.00
N TYR A 203 2.27 11.80 -1.44
CA TYR A 203 3.01 10.61 -1.83
C TYR A 203 3.49 9.81 -0.62
N GLU A 204 3.66 8.50 -0.81
CA GLU A 204 4.29 7.65 0.19
C GLU A 204 5.79 7.96 0.31
N GLU A 205 6.25 8.10 1.54
CA GLU A 205 7.65 8.17 1.95
C GLU A 205 7.92 6.96 2.83
N GLU A 206 9.19 6.56 3.01
CA GLU A 206 9.61 5.26 3.58
C GLU A 206 8.73 4.72 4.71
N ASN A 207 8.14 5.52 5.60
CA ASN A 207 7.13 5.03 6.54
C ASN A 207 5.95 5.97 6.83
N ASP A 208 5.64 6.92 5.95
CA ASP A 208 4.48 7.82 6.09
C ASP A 208 3.96 8.26 4.72
N TYR A 209 3.02 9.19 4.71
CA TYR A 209 2.78 10.03 3.55
C TYR A 209 3.21 11.46 3.82
N LYS A 210 3.73 12.11 2.78
CA LYS A 210 4.02 13.54 2.82
C LYS A 210 2.95 14.29 2.04
N HIS A 211 2.42 15.36 2.62
CA HIS A 211 1.42 16.23 1.98
C HIS A 211 2.05 17.58 1.66
N THR A 212 2.05 17.95 0.38
CA THR A 212 2.69 19.18 -0.09
C THR A 212 1.76 19.98 -0.97
N VAL A 213 1.82 21.30 -0.88
CA VAL A 213 1.19 22.24 -1.81
C VAL A 213 2.22 22.57 -2.89
N LEU A 214 1.84 22.44 -4.16
CA LEU A 214 2.70 22.81 -5.28
C LEU A 214 2.73 24.32 -5.44
N GLY A 215 3.92 24.87 -5.68
CA GLY A 215 4.12 26.28 -5.96
C GLY A 215 5.10 26.50 -7.10
N LYS A 216 4.91 27.56 -7.87
CA LYS A 216 5.82 28.03 -8.90
C LYS A 216 7.02 28.73 -8.28
N MET A 217 8.13 28.74 -8.99
CA MET A 217 9.31 29.55 -8.68
C MET A 217 9.29 30.87 -9.48
N PRO A 218 9.74 32.00 -8.89
CA PRO A 218 10.20 32.17 -7.51
C PRO A 218 9.04 32.11 -6.50
N THR A 219 9.33 31.74 -5.26
CA THR A 219 8.33 31.72 -4.19
C THR A 219 7.84 33.13 -3.87
N VAL A 220 6.52 33.33 -3.80
CA VAL A 220 5.89 34.61 -3.43
C VAL A 220 4.96 34.37 -2.25
N LYS A 221 5.42 34.66 -1.02
CA LYS A 221 4.65 34.43 0.22
C LYS A 221 3.54 35.47 0.47
N LYS A 222 2.85 35.88 -0.59
CA LYS A 222 1.70 36.77 -0.50
C LYS A 222 0.44 35.92 -0.54
N GLU A 223 -0.39 36.05 0.48
CA GLU A 223 -1.60 35.26 0.63
C GLU A 223 -2.71 35.71 -0.32
N THR A 224 -3.47 34.74 -0.79
CA THR A 224 -4.71 34.90 -1.56
C THR A 224 -5.71 33.83 -1.14
N ILE A 225 -6.98 34.07 -1.42
CA ILE A 225 -8.06 33.13 -1.10
C ILE A 225 -8.63 32.57 -2.41
N ILE A 226 -8.84 31.25 -2.43
CA ILE A 226 -9.65 30.57 -3.44
C ILE A 226 -10.96 30.18 -2.77
N LYS A 227 -12.08 30.65 -3.34
CA LYS A 227 -13.43 30.33 -2.86
C LYS A 227 -14.08 29.33 -3.81
N THR A 228 -14.72 28.33 -3.22
CA THR A 228 -15.43 27.27 -3.92
C THR A 228 -16.68 26.83 -3.14
N SER A 229 -17.50 25.97 -3.72
CA SER A 229 -18.68 25.40 -3.08
C SER A 229 -18.36 24.54 -1.85
N THR A 230 -17.14 23.99 -1.76
CA THR A 230 -16.70 23.14 -0.63
C THR A 230 -15.99 23.95 0.47
N GLY A 231 -15.83 25.26 0.28
CA GLY A 231 -15.23 26.16 1.25
C GLY A 231 -14.23 27.13 0.62
N GLU A 232 -13.49 27.82 1.48
CA GLU A 232 -12.40 28.71 1.10
C GLU A 232 -11.06 28.22 1.63
N ILE A 233 -10.01 28.39 0.84
CA ILE A 233 -8.64 28.06 1.22
C ILE A 233 -7.72 29.27 1.03
N THR A 234 -6.85 29.51 2.00
CA THR A 234 -5.79 30.52 1.91
C THR A 234 -4.50 29.85 1.44
N ILE A 235 -3.92 30.38 0.37
CA ILE A 235 -2.72 29.87 -0.31
C ILE A 235 -1.82 31.04 -0.72
N TYR A 236 -0.60 30.76 -1.17
CA TYR A 236 0.30 31.79 -1.67
C TYR A 236 0.08 32.07 -3.17
N GLU A 237 0.34 33.31 -3.63
CA GLU A 237 0.14 33.69 -5.03
C GLU A 237 0.91 32.81 -6.02
N ASN A 238 2.08 32.28 -5.63
CA ASN A 238 2.83 31.34 -6.48
C ASN A 238 2.25 29.92 -6.49
N GLU A 239 1.25 29.62 -5.67
CA GLU A 239 0.56 28.32 -5.59
C GLU A 239 -0.76 28.31 -6.40
N ILE A 240 -1.00 29.36 -7.20
CA ILE A 240 -2.14 29.44 -8.12
C ILE A 240 -1.74 28.90 -9.49
N PHE A 241 -2.53 27.95 -9.98
CA PHE A 241 -2.44 27.40 -11.32
C PHE A 241 -3.66 27.75 -12.16
N ASP A 242 -3.45 27.92 -13.46
CA ASP A 242 -4.52 27.99 -14.46
C ASP A 242 -4.91 26.60 -14.99
N MET A 243 -5.92 26.57 -15.85
CA MET A 243 -6.48 25.33 -16.42
C MET A 243 -5.46 24.55 -17.27
N ASP A 244 -4.62 25.24 -18.03
CA ASP A 244 -3.65 24.62 -18.94
C ASP A 244 -2.51 23.99 -18.12
N GLU A 245 -2.04 24.70 -17.10
CA GLU A 245 -1.05 24.20 -16.15
C GLU A 245 -1.56 22.98 -15.37
N LEU A 246 -2.78 23.05 -14.83
CA LEU A 246 -3.41 21.89 -14.16
C LEU A 246 -3.50 20.70 -15.11
N THR A 247 -3.95 20.93 -16.33
CA THR A 247 -4.09 19.86 -17.34
C THR A 247 -2.73 19.21 -17.60
N GLY A 248 -1.66 19.99 -17.75
CA GLY A 248 -0.31 19.47 -17.92
C GLY A 248 0.18 18.65 -16.71
N ILE A 249 -0.05 19.14 -15.49
CA ILE A 249 0.37 18.47 -14.25
C ILE A 249 -0.38 17.15 -14.05
N ILE A 250 -1.72 17.16 -14.16
CA ILE A 250 -2.53 15.95 -14.04
C ILE A 250 -2.15 14.95 -15.14
N ARG A 251 -1.90 15.40 -16.37
CA ARG A 251 -1.48 14.53 -17.46
C ARG A 251 -0.15 13.84 -17.19
N SER A 252 0.85 14.60 -16.73
CA SER A 252 2.16 14.05 -16.37
C SER A 252 2.03 12.98 -15.29
N PHE A 253 1.23 13.26 -14.25
CA PHE A 253 0.99 12.30 -13.18
C PHE A 253 0.23 11.05 -13.68
N TYR A 254 -0.79 11.23 -14.51
CA TYR A 254 -1.56 10.13 -15.11
C TYR A 254 -0.72 9.20 -15.98
N GLU A 255 0.13 9.78 -16.84
CA GLU A 255 0.92 9.03 -17.83
C GLU A 255 2.22 8.46 -17.24
N LYS A 256 2.84 9.15 -16.27
CA LYS A 256 4.20 8.85 -15.81
C LYS A 256 4.35 8.65 -14.30
N ASN A 257 3.31 8.89 -13.50
CA ASN A 257 3.40 8.94 -12.03
C ASN A 257 4.42 9.99 -11.51
N GLU A 258 4.60 11.08 -12.27
CA GLU A 258 5.58 12.13 -11.98
C GLU A 258 4.90 13.49 -11.75
N VAL A 259 5.36 14.20 -10.71
CA VAL A 259 5.10 15.62 -10.50
C VAL A 259 6.41 16.37 -10.77
N ASN A 260 6.38 17.39 -11.64
CA ASN A 260 7.61 18.06 -12.10
C ASN A 260 8.41 18.66 -10.91
N ASN A 261 9.73 18.43 -10.91
CA ASN A 261 10.68 18.95 -9.93
C ASN A 261 10.89 20.47 -10.01
N ASP A 262 10.42 21.13 -11.07
CA ASP A 262 10.45 22.59 -11.20
C ASP A 262 9.52 23.31 -10.21
N PHE A 263 8.62 22.56 -9.54
CA PHE A 263 7.76 23.10 -8.50
C PHE A 263 8.45 23.15 -7.14
N HIS A 264 8.17 24.22 -6.40
CA HIS A 264 8.42 24.31 -4.97
C HIS A 264 7.35 23.51 -4.20
N PHE A 265 7.79 22.61 -3.32
CA PHE A 265 6.91 21.83 -2.46
C PHE A 265 6.85 22.44 -1.06
N ARG A 266 5.73 23.09 -0.72
CA ARG A 266 5.48 23.57 0.64
C ARG A 266 4.78 22.48 1.45
N ASN A 267 5.32 22.09 2.60
CA ASN A 267 4.61 21.20 3.51
C ASN A 267 3.27 21.84 3.92
N ARG A 268 2.20 21.07 3.81
CA ARG A 268 0.86 21.50 4.21
C ARG A 268 0.72 21.54 5.73
#